data_AF-A0A2J6N3Z6-F1
#
_entry.id   AF-A0A2J6N3Z6-F1
#
_cell.length_a   1.000
_cell.length_b   1.000
_cell.length_c   1.000
_cell.angle_alpha   90.00
_cell.angle_beta   90.00
_cell.angle_gamma   90.00
#
_symmetry.space_group_name_H-M   'P 1'
#
loop_
_entity.id
_entity.type
_entity.pdbx_description
1 polymer ?
#
loop_
_entity_poly.entity_id
_entity_poly.type
_entity_poly.pdbx_seq_one_letter_code
_entity_poly.pdbx_strand_id
1 'polypeptide(L)'
;MASLKEILNSYLNKIPGIREYCDKVLKSDRWGGSALMMVIDASFTSTGLNYFNSILPRALEFKEKFVDTGKIKGLRDLAGADIDNLRAVWKNERSWNVAKEIAFYLSSINREDREALRLWAKSAVLEKWREDLIGRMKGMGIVTFQYLRMMGGVDTIVPDRVVKRFLNETLYKSGEIAEINTKRDIEFVREAERIAISYGYRPIELTWTAWLAQFGEDKIKKYTELLLQF
;
A
#
# COMPACT_ATOMS: atom_id res chain seq x y z
N MET A 1 15.18 -18.25 -23.26
CA MET A 1 14.64 -17.20 -22.38
C MET A 1 14.16 -17.89 -21.12
N ALA A 2 14.39 -17.29 -19.94
CA ALA A 2 13.78 -17.79 -18.72
C ALA A 2 12.27 -17.51 -18.76
N SER A 3 11.47 -18.47 -18.32
CA SER A 3 10.02 -18.29 -18.22
C SER A 3 9.65 -17.15 -17.27
N LEU A 4 8.46 -16.58 -17.40
CA LEU A 4 7.98 -15.53 -16.50
C LEU A 4 8.05 -15.98 -15.04
N LYS A 5 7.71 -17.25 -14.79
CA LYS A 5 7.78 -17.89 -13.47
C LYS A 5 9.20 -17.92 -12.91
N GLU A 6 10.17 -18.32 -13.72
CA GLU A 6 11.58 -18.36 -13.29
C GLU A 6 12.10 -16.96 -12.97
N ILE A 7 11.74 -15.96 -13.79
CA ILE A 7 12.15 -14.57 -13.55
C ILE A 7 11.52 -14.05 -12.25
N LEU A 8 10.21 -14.21 -12.06
CA LEU A 8 9.53 -13.79 -10.83
C LEU A 8 10.09 -14.50 -9.60
N ASN A 9 10.29 -15.82 -9.66
CA ASN A 9 10.92 -16.58 -8.57
C ASN A 9 12.31 -16.05 -8.23
N SER A 10 13.10 -15.63 -9.23
CA SER A 10 14.44 -15.08 -8.98
C SER A 10 14.42 -13.78 -8.16
N TYR A 11 13.33 -13.00 -8.25
CA TYR A 11 13.13 -11.81 -7.41
C TYR A 11 12.55 -12.18 -6.04
N LEU A 12 11.49 -12.99 -5.98
CA LEU A 12 10.87 -13.38 -4.71
C LEU A 12 11.86 -14.11 -3.78
N ASN A 13 12.71 -14.99 -4.32
CA ASN A 13 13.69 -15.75 -3.53
C ASN A 13 14.75 -14.87 -2.87
N LYS A 14 14.95 -13.63 -3.37
CA LYS A 14 15.88 -12.66 -2.76
C LYS A 14 15.25 -11.88 -1.61
N ILE A 15 13.95 -12.01 -1.39
CA ILE A 15 13.20 -11.23 -0.42
C ILE A 15 12.76 -12.15 0.73
N PRO A 16 13.58 -12.28 1.79
CA PRO A 16 13.26 -13.18 2.89
C PRO A 16 11.97 -12.73 3.59
N GLY A 17 11.11 -13.69 3.95
CA GLY A 17 9.88 -13.44 4.70
C GLY A 17 8.77 -12.71 3.91
N ILE A 18 8.90 -12.53 2.59
CA ILE A 18 7.90 -11.78 1.80
C ILE A 18 6.49 -12.35 1.94
N ARG A 19 6.34 -13.67 1.97
CA ARG A 19 5.04 -14.33 2.08
C ARG A 19 4.39 -14.11 3.45
N GLU A 20 5.19 -14.25 4.51
CA GLU A 20 4.78 -14.00 5.89
C GLU A 20 4.36 -12.53 6.07
N TYR A 21 5.15 -11.61 5.53
CA TYR A 21 4.81 -10.20 5.56
C TYR A 21 3.50 -9.92 4.80
N CYS A 22 3.31 -10.50 3.61
CA CYS A 22 2.05 -10.37 2.88
C CYS A 22 0.86 -10.95 3.67
N ASP A 23 1.04 -12.07 4.38
CA ASP A 23 0.01 -12.62 5.27
C ASP A 23 -0.37 -11.64 6.40
N LYS A 24 0.62 -10.97 7.01
CA LYS A 24 0.35 -9.91 7.99
C LYS A 24 -0.47 -8.78 7.37
N VAL A 25 -0.10 -8.31 6.17
CA VAL A 25 -0.84 -7.23 5.51
C VAL A 25 -2.27 -7.65 5.20
N LEU A 26 -2.50 -8.86 4.67
CA LEU A 26 -3.85 -9.34 4.33
C LEU A 26 -4.75 -9.55 5.56
N LYS A 27 -4.15 -9.84 6.71
CA LYS A 27 -4.87 -9.86 7.99
C LYS A 27 -5.12 -8.47 8.56
N SER A 28 -4.60 -7.40 7.95
CA SER A 28 -4.55 -6.06 8.53
C SER A 28 -3.82 -6.05 9.88
N ASP A 29 -2.71 -6.79 9.96
CA ASP A 29 -1.80 -6.83 11.12
C ASP A 29 -0.56 -5.94 10.97
N ARG A 30 -0.40 -5.29 9.81
CA ARG A 30 0.69 -4.31 9.61
C ARG A 30 0.60 -3.18 10.64
N TRP A 31 1.73 -2.61 11.02
CA TRP A 31 1.81 -1.64 12.11
C TRP A 31 1.22 -2.15 13.44
N GLY A 32 1.42 -3.43 13.74
CA GLY A 32 0.82 -4.07 14.92
C GLY A 32 -0.71 -4.05 14.91
N GLY A 33 -1.33 -4.04 13.73
CA GLY A 33 -2.78 -3.94 13.55
C GLY A 33 -3.35 -2.52 13.66
N SER A 34 -2.51 -1.48 13.71
CA SER A 34 -2.96 -0.10 13.79
C SER A 34 -3.51 0.40 12.45
N ALA A 35 -4.83 0.45 12.30
CA ALA A 35 -5.47 1.07 11.13
C ALA A 35 -5.16 2.56 11.01
N LEU A 36 -4.96 3.27 12.13
CA LEU A 36 -4.42 4.64 12.14
C LEU A 36 -3.13 4.73 11.34
N MET A 37 -2.14 3.87 11.65
CA MET A 37 -0.87 3.88 10.95
C MET A 37 -1.00 3.48 9.49
N MET A 38 -1.90 2.55 9.15
CA MET A 38 -2.18 2.18 7.76
C MET A 38 -2.78 3.34 6.96
N VAL A 39 -3.69 4.13 7.55
CA VAL A 39 -4.27 5.34 6.93
C VAL A 39 -3.20 6.41 6.70
N ILE A 40 -2.33 6.64 7.68
CA ILE A 40 -1.21 7.58 7.57
C ILE A 40 -0.27 7.17 6.43
N ASP A 41 0.16 5.91 6.47
CA ASP A 41 1.08 5.36 5.49
C ASP A 41 0.50 5.43 4.06
N ALA A 42 -0.77 5.07 3.90
CA ALA A 42 -1.44 5.20 2.62
C ALA A 42 -1.55 6.65 2.15
N SER A 43 -1.92 7.58 3.03
CA SER A 43 -2.10 8.99 2.67
C SER A 43 -0.81 9.64 2.17
N PHE A 44 0.35 9.24 2.70
CA PHE A 44 1.65 9.74 2.27
C PHE A 44 2.06 9.21 0.87
N THR A 45 1.62 8.00 0.48
CA THR A 45 1.89 7.46 -0.88
C THR A 45 1.30 8.31 -2.01
N SER A 46 0.32 9.17 -1.70
CA SER A 46 -0.32 10.07 -2.69
C SER A 46 0.65 11.06 -3.36
N THR A 47 1.86 11.23 -2.81
CA THR A 47 2.90 12.13 -3.33
C THR A 47 3.77 11.53 -4.43
N GLY A 48 3.69 10.22 -4.69
CA GLY A 48 4.52 9.53 -5.67
C GLY A 48 6.01 9.41 -5.29
N LEU A 49 6.34 9.69 -4.03
CA LEU A 49 7.70 9.52 -3.48
C LEU A 49 8.01 8.04 -3.25
N ASN A 50 9.31 7.72 -3.15
CA ASN A 50 9.74 6.35 -2.88
C ASN A 50 9.28 5.90 -1.49
N TYR A 51 8.62 4.75 -1.44
CA TYR A 51 8.03 4.22 -0.22
C TYR A 51 9.06 4.05 0.91
N PHE A 52 10.16 3.32 0.67
CA PHE A 52 11.13 2.99 1.71
C PHE A 52 12.01 4.17 2.14
N ASN A 53 12.32 5.08 1.22
CA ASN A 53 13.22 6.20 1.52
C ASN A 53 12.50 7.45 2.04
N SER A 54 11.19 7.58 1.78
CA SER A 54 10.46 8.82 2.09
C SER A 54 9.20 8.58 2.91
N ILE A 55 8.39 7.58 2.54
CA ILE A 55 7.09 7.35 3.18
C ILE A 55 7.27 6.68 4.53
N LEU A 56 7.95 5.53 4.55
CA LEU A 56 8.13 4.71 5.75
C LEU A 56 8.85 5.47 6.90
N PRO A 57 9.94 6.23 6.66
CA PRO A 57 10.57 7.01 7.72
C PRO A 57 9.64 8.06 8.34
N ARG A 58 8.76 8.67 7.54
CA ARG A 58 7.83 9.70 8.02
C ARG A 58 6.62 9.12 8.73
N ALA A 59 6.17 7.93 8.32
CA ALA A 59 5.19 7.17 9.09
C ALA A 59 5.75 6.79 10.47
N LEU A 60 7.03 6.34 10.55
CA LEU A 60 7.69 6.07 11.82
C LEU A 60 7.81 7.33 12.69
N GLU A 61 8.23 8.46 12.11
CA GLU A 61 8.29 9.75 12.82
C GLU A 61 6.91 10.18 13.36
N PHE A 62 5.84 9.98 12.58
CA PHE A 62 4.47 10.22 13.05
C PHE A 62 4.12 9.33 14.24
N LYS A 63 4.44 8.03 14.16
CA LYS A 63 4.20 7.07 15.23
C LYS A 63 4.90 7.50 16.52
N GLU A 64 6.19 7.79 16.45
CA GLU A 64 6.99 8.22 17.60
C GLU A 64 6.45 9.52 18.22
N LYS A 65 6.11 10.51 17.38
CA LYS A 65 5.70 11.83 17.86
C LYS A 65 4.29 11.87 18.42
N PHE A 66 3.35 11.09 17.87
CA PHE A 66 1.92 11.21 18.17
C PHE A 66 1.28 9.96 18.74
N VAL A 67 1.63 8.78 18.23
CA VAL A 67 1.00 7.52 18.65
C VAL A 67 1.64 7.01 19.93
N ASP A 68 2.97 6.94 19.98
CA ASP A 68 3.71 6.43 21.12
C ASP A 68 3.62 7.36 22.35
N THR A 69 3.39 8.65 22.12
CA THR A 69 3.12 9.64 23.17
C THR A 69 1.63 9.68 23.59
N GLY A 70 0.76 8.92 22.93
CA GLY A 70 -0.68 8.87 23.22
C GLY A 70 -1.47 10.12 22.83
N LYS A 71 -0.89 11.03 22.03
CA LYS A 71 -1.57 12.24 21.53
C LYS A 71 -2.64 11.93 20.49
N ILE A 72 -2.42 10.89 19.67
CA ILE A 72 -3.39 10.38 18.69
C ILE A 72 -3.48 8.86 18.90
N LYS A 73 -4.61 8.39 19.45
CA LYS A 73 -4.80 6.98 19.83
C LYS A 73 -5.51 6.16 18.76
N GLY A 74 -6.21 6.82 17.84
CA GLY A 74 -6.98 6.16 16.79
C GLY A 74 -7.49 7.14 15.73
N LEU A 75 -8.33 6.65 14.84
CA LEU A 75 -8.85 7.40 13.69
C LEU A 75 -9.70 8.60 14.12
N ARG A 76 -10.47 8.49 15.22
CA ARG A 76 -11.25 9.61 15.77
C ARG A 76 -10.37 10.79 16.18
N ASP A 77 -9.25 10.50 16.84
CA ASP A 77 -8.31 11.54 17.26
C ASP A 77 -7.63 12.17 16.04
N LEU A 78 -7.26 11.36 15.04
CA LEU A 78 -6.67 11.87 13.80
C LEU A 78 -7.64 12.79 13.05
N ALA A 79 -8.92 12.41 12.93
CA ALA A 79 -9.94 13.21 12.28
C ALA A 79 -10.07 14.62 12.91
N GLY A 80 -9.93 14.71 14.23
CA GLY A 80 -9.96 15.98 14.99
C GLY A 80 -8.61 16.70 15.11
N ALA A 81 -7.50 16.10 14.70
CA ALA A 81 -6.16 16.63 14.97
C ALA A 81 -5.87 17.93 14.21
N ASP A 82 -5.12 18.85 14.83
CA ASP A 82 -4.69 20.09 14.20
C ASP A 82 -3.67 19.84 13.07
N ILE A 83 -3.95 20.36 11.88
CA ILE A 83 -3.13 20.14 10.68
C ILE A 83 -1.77 20.80 10.83
N ASP A 84 -1.67 21.97 11.45
CA ASP A 84 -0.40 22.68 11.55
C ASP A 84 0.61 21.90 12.43
N ASN A 85 0.12 21.26 13.49
CA ASN A 85 0.93 20.35 14.28
C ASN A 85 1.37 19.09 13.48
N LEU A 86 0.46 18.50 12.70
CA LEU A 86 0.77 17.34 11.84
C LEU A 86 1.82 17.67 10.77
N ARG A 87 1.78 18.90 10.22
CA ARG A 87 2.70 19.36 9.17
C ARG A 87 4.17 19.42 9.61
N ALA A 88 4.43 19.37 10.92
CA ALA A 88 5.78 19.23 11.44
C ALA A 88 6.44 17.89 11.03
N VAL A 89 5.67 16.84 10.75
CA VAL A 89 6.18 15.54 10.26
C VAL A 89 6.18 15.51 8.73
N TRP A 90 5.10 15.98 8.11
CA TRP A 90 4.93 15.93 6.65
C TRP A 90 4.35 17.23 6.12
N LYS A 91 5.11 17.96 5.30
CA LYS A 91 4.71 19.32 4.89
C LYS A 91 3.46 19.37 3.99
N ASN A 92 3.16 18.28 3.29
CA ASN A 92 2.09 18.23 2.28
C ASN A 92 0.72 18.20 2.95
N GLU A 93 0.04 19.36 2.93
CA GLU A 93 -1.28 19.54 3.53
C GLU A 93 -2.35 18.63 2.91
N ARG A 94 -2.30 18.41 1.58
CA ARG A 94 -3.24 17.53 0.88
C ARG A 94 -3.22 16.10 1.44
N SER A 95 -2.05 15.58 1.79
CA SER A 95 -1.92 14.24 2.39
C SER A 95 -2.63 14.17 3.74
N TRP A 96 -2.53 15.23 4.54
CA TRP A 96 -3.23 15.31 5.82
C TRP A 96 -4.73 15.43 5.68
N ASN A 97 -5.21 16.24 4.74
CA ASN A 97 -6.64 16.35 4.47
C ASN A 97 -7.24 14.98 4.08
N VAL A 98 -6.56 14.24 3.19
CA VAL A 98 -6.96 12.88 2.83
C VAL A 98 -6.94 11.96 4.06
N ALA A 99 -5.87 11.96 4.87
CA ALA A 99 -5.78 11.13 6.06
C ALA A 99 -6.91 11.40 7.06
N LYS A 100 -7.23 12.68 7.30
CA LYS A 100 -8.29 13.11 8.22
C LYS A 100 -9.68 12.76 7.68
N GLU A 101 -9.94 12.94 6.39
CA GLU A 101 -11.21 12.57 5.76
C GLU A 101 -11.44 11.05 5.79
N ILE A 102 -10.41 10.24 5.49
CA ILE A 102 -10.47 8.78 5.63
C ILE A 102 -10.76 8.42 7.09
N ALA A 103 -10.01 8.99 8.03
CA ALA A 103 -10.15 8.70 9.45
C ALA A 103 -11.54 9.04 9.97
N PHE A 104 -12.07 10.21 9.58
CA PHE A 104 -13.44 10.63 9.89
C PHE A 104 -14.46 9.61 9.38
N TYR A 105 -14.38 9.25 8.10
CA TYR A 105 -15.31 8.30 7.49
C TYR A 105 -15.23 6.90 8.13
N LEU A 106 -14.04 6.31 8.25
CA LEU A 106 -13.88 4.98 8.83
C LEU A 106 -14.34 4.94 10.29
N SER A 107 -14.07 5.99 11.08
CA SER A 107 -14.51 6.07 12.47
C SER A 107 -16.04 6.11 12.66
N SER A 108 -16.78 6.40 11.57
CA SER A 108 -18.24 6.36 11.52
C SER A 108 -18.81 4.98 11.14
N ILE A 109 -18.00 4.10 10.54
CA ILE A 109 -18.40 2.74 10.15
C ILE A 109 -18.40 1.80 11.35
N ASN A 110 -17.31 1.82 12.14
CA ASN A 110 -17.13 0.98 13.30
C ASN A 110 -16.34 1.73 14.38
N ARG A 111 -16.55 1.36 15.65
CA ARG A 111 -15.76 1.88 16.78
C ARG A 111 -14.36 1.30 16.80
N GLU A 112 -14.18 0.07 16.33
CA GLU A 112 -12.88 -0.57 16.19
C GLU A 112 -12.29 -0.21 14.83
N ASP A 113 -11.18 0.52 14.83
CA ASP A 113 -10.60 1.15 13.64
C ASP A 113 -10.14 0.12 12.60
N ARG A 114 -9.60 -1.03 13.06
CA ARG A 114 -9.15 -2.10 12.16
C ARG A 114 -10.33 -2.77 11.46
N GLU A 115 -11.38 -3.08 12.19
CA GLU A 115 -12.61 -3.64 11.61
C GLU A 115 -13.27 -2.64 10.66
N ALA A 116 -13.30 -1.35 10.98
CA ALA A 116 -13.80 -0.32 10.06
C ALA A 116 -13.05 -0.33 8.72
N LEU A 117 -11.71 -0.37 8.76
CA LEU A 117 -10.88 -0.43 7.57
C LEU A 117 -11.15 -1.69 6.75
N ARG A 118 -11.25 -2.85 7.39
CA ARG A 118 -11.52 -4.14 6.73
C ARG A 118 -12.89 -4.19 6.09
N LEU A 119 -13.92 -3.73 6.80
CA LEU A 119 -15.30 -3.64 6.29
C LEU A 119 -15.36 -2.74 5.05
N TRP A 120 -14.77 -1.54 5.12
CA TRP A 120 -14.71 -0.65 3.96
C TRP A 120 -13.96 -1.32 2.80
N ALA A 121 -12.74 -1.81 3.03
CA ALA A 121 -11.90 -2.36 1.96
C ALA A 121 -12.56 -3.54 1.24
N LYS A 122 -13.26 -4.41 1.99
CA LYS A 122 -14.03 -5.53 1.43
C LYS A 122 -15.21 -5.07 0.57
N SER A 123 -15.85 -3.96 0.94
CA SER A 123 -16.98 -3.39 0.19
C SER A 123 -16.55 -2.50 -1.00
N ALA A 124 -15.32 -2.01 -0.98
CA ALA A 124 -14.80 -1.07 -1.98
C ALA A 124 -14.58 -1.76 -3.33
N VAL A 125 -15.24 -1.24 -4.36
CA VAL A 125 -15.20 -1.77 -5.74
C VAL A 125 -14.23 -0.94 -6.59
N LEU A 126 -13.22 -1.60 -7.17
CA LEU A 126 -12.18 -0.97 -8.00
C LEU A 126 -12.77 -0.18 -9.18
N GLU A 127 -13.73 -0.76 -9.89
CA GLU A 127 -14.33 -0.18 -11.10
C GLU A 127 -15.12 1.09 -10.80
N LYS A 128 -15.70 1.15 -9.60
CA LYS A 128 -16.54 2.25 -9.12
C LYS A 128 -15.83 3.08 -8.05
N TRP A 129 -14.50 3.05 -8.00
CA TRP A 129 -13.75 3.74 -6.95
C TRP A 129 -14.03 5.24 -6.90
N ARG A 130 -14.37 5.88 -8.03
CA ARG A 130 -14.76 7.30 -8.04
C ARG A 130 -16.15 7.58 -7.48
N GLU A 131 -16.99 6.56 -7.33
CA GLU A 131 -18.31 6.65 -6.66
C GLU A 131 -18.19 6.36 -5.16
N ASP A 132 -17.12 5.65 -4.74
CA ASP A 132 -16.82 5.35 -3.35
C ASP A 132 -16.54 6.62 -2.52
N LEU A 133 -16.98 6.62 -1.26
CA LEU A 133 -16.85 7.78 -0.37
C LEU A 133 -15.40 8.16 -0.09
N ILE A 134 -14.50 7.19 0.06
CA ILE A 134 -13.05 7.42 0.18
C ILE A 134 -12.47 7.74 -1.21
N GLY A 135 -12.84 6.97 -2.22
CA GLY A 135 -12.27 7.11 -3.56
C GLY A 135 -12.56 8.46 -4.24
N ARG A 136 -13.66 9.12 -3.89
CA ARG A 136 -14.02 10.47 -4.40
C ARG A 136 -13.42 11.64 -3.62
N MET A 137 -12.74 11.39 -2.50
CA MET A 137 -12.16 12.44 -1.66
C MET A 137 -11.19 13.31 -2.46
N LYS A 138 -11.20 14.63 -2.19
CA LYS A 138 -10.35 15.55 -2.93
C LYS A 138 -8.89 15.23 -2.65
N GLY A 139 -8.21 14.79 -3.70
CA GLY A 139 -6.81 14.46 -3.64
C GLY A 139 -6.50 12.98 -3.51
N MET A 140 -7.53 12.13 -3.40
CA MET A 140 -7.42 10.68 -3.53
C MET A 140 -7.08 10.29 -4.96
N GLY A 141 -6.11 9.40 -5.11
CA GLY A 141 -5.73 8.78 -6.37
C GLY A 141 -5.89 7.27 -6.29
N ILE A 142 -5.98 6.62 -7.45
CA ILE A 142 -6.18 5.17 -7.53
C ILE A 142 -5.06 4.37 -6.85
N VAL A 143 -3.82 4.86 -6.86
CA VAL A 143 -2.68 4.25 -6.15
C VAL A 143 -2.94 4.21 -4.65
N THR A 144 -3.29 5.35 -4.06
CA THR A 144 -3.62 5.46 -2.63
C THR A 144 -4.85 4.63 -2.28
N PHE A 145 -5.89 4.66 -3.12
CA PHE A 145 -7.10 3.86 -2.93
C PHE A 145 -6.80 2.35 -2.91
N GLN A 146 -6.06 1.87 -3.91
CA GLN A 146 -5.64 0.47 -4.01
C GLN A 146 -4.74 0.05 -2.85
N TYR A 147 -3.79 0.90 -2.46
CA TYR A 147 -2.91 0.60 -1.35
C TYR A 147 -3.68 0.56 -0.01
N LEU A 148 -4.67 1.43 0.18
CA LEU A 148 -5.53 1.37 1.37
C LEU A 148 -6.42 0.12 1.37
N ARG A 149 -6.95 -0.30 0.20
CA ARG A 149 -7.65 -1.61 0.07
C ARG A 149 -6.75 -2.77 0.46
N MET A 150 -5.50 -2.74 0.01
CA MET A 150 -4.48 -3.72 0.40
C MET A 150 -4.27 -3.75 1.92
N MET A 151 -4.14 -2.58 2.56
CA MET A 151 -4.01 -2.50 4.03
C MET A 151 -5.25 -3.04 4.76
N GLY A 152 -6.44 -2.83 4.19
CA GLY A 152 -7.70 -3.42 4.69
C GLY A 152 -7.88 -4.90 4.38
N GLY A 153 -6.87 -5.55 3.80
CA GLY A 153 -6.83 -7.00 3.64
C GLY A 153 -7.25 -7.53 2.26
N VAL A 154 -7.40 -6.65 1.27
CA VAL A 154 -7.69 -7.07 -0.11
C VAL A 154 -6.39 -7.47 -0.81
N ASP A 155 -6.32 -8.71 -1.30
CA ASP A 155 -5.17 -9.17 -2.10
C ASP A 155 -5.24 -8.56 -3.50
N THR A 156 -4.43 -7.54 -3.75
CA THR A 156 -4.55 -6.70 -4.95
C THR A 156 -3.22 -6.10 -5.42
N ILE A 157 -3.20 -5.52 -6.61
CA ILE A 157 -2.05 -4.78 -7.16
C ILE A 157 -2.19 -3.27 -6.92
N VAL A 158 -1.08 -2.62 -6.55
CA VAL A 158 -0.99 -1.14 -6.54
C VAL A 158 -0.45 -0.66 -7.89
N PRO A 159 -1.22 0.10 -8.70
CA PRO A 159 -0.85 0.45 -10.07
C PRO A 159 0.08 1.68 -10.14
N ASP A 160 1.10 1.75 -9.29
CA ASP A 160 2.06 2.85 -9.33
C ASP A 160 3.11 2.66 -10.46
N ARG A 161 3.94 3.69 -10.67
CA ARG A 161 4.98 3.67 -11.71
C ARG A 161 6.03 2.56 -11.49
N VAL A 162 6.32 2.22 -10.24
CA VAL A 162 7.31 1.21 -9.89
C VAL A 162 6.80 -0.18 -10.25
N VAL A 163 5.59 -0.51 -9.80
CA VAL A 163 4.94 -1.80 -10.02
C VAL A 163 4.70 -2.02 -11.51
N LYS A 164 4.17 -1.00 -12.20
CA LYS A 164 3.98 -1.03 -13.66
C LYS A 164 5.26 -1.32 -14.42
N ARG A 165 6.33 -0.60 -14.09
CA ARG A 165 7.63 -0.78 -14.74
C ARG A 165 8.19 -2.18 -14.47
N PHE A 166 8.19 -2.61 -13.21
CA PHE A 166 8.70 -3.93 -12.82
C PHE A 166 7.97 -5.06 -13.55
N LEU A 167 6.63 -5.03 -13.57
CA LEU A 167 5.85 -6.08 -14.20
C LEU A 167 6.06 -6.08 -15.72
N ASN A 168 6.00 -4.92 -16.39
CA ASN A 168 6.22 -4.87 -17.84
C ASN A 168 7.65 -5.28 -18.23
N GLU A 169 8.68 -4.90 -17.46
CA GLU A 169 10.06 -5.36 -17.70
C GLU A 169 10.20 -6.87 -17.53
N THR A 170 9.53 -7.46 -16.54
CA THR A 170 9.56 -8.90 -16.28
C THR A 170 8.84 -9.68 -17.39
N LEU A 171 7.70 -9.18 -17.85
CA LEU A 171 6.96 -9.73 -19.00
C LEU A 171 7.82 -9.67 -20.26
N TYR A 172 8.38 -8.50 -20.58
CA TYR A 172 9.27 -8.33 -21.73
C TYR A 172 10.46 -9.31 -21.72
N LYS A 173 11.11 -9.47 -20.55
CA LYS A 173 12.25 -10.42 -20.40
C LYS A 173 11.85 -11.88 -20.60
N SER A 174 10.61 -12.25 -20.27
CA SER A 174 10.12 -13.61 -20.45
C SER A 174 9.88 -13.97 -21.92
N GLY A 175 9.51 -13.00 -22.74
CA GLY A 175 9.09 -13.21 -24.13
C GLY A 175 7.73 -13.92 -24.28
N GLU A 176 7.09 -14.35 -23.18
CA GLU A 176 5.78 -15.01 -23.18
C GLU A 176 4.63 -14.00 -23.34
N ILE A 177 4.82 -12.79 -22.80
CA ILE A 177 3.85 -11.70 -22.82
C ILE A 177 4.62 -10.41 -23.12
N ALA A 178 4.18 -9.65 -24.13
CA ALA A 178 4.89 -8.44 -24.55
C ALA A 178 4.89 -7.36 -23.44
N GLU A 179 3.70 -6.98 -22.96
CA GLU A 179 3.49 -6.03 -21.86
C GLU A 179 2.00 -6.00 -21.50
N ILE A 180 1.66 -5.39 -20.35
CA ILE A 180 0.29 -4.98 -20.06
C ILE A 180 0.06 -3.64 -20.78
N ASN A 181 -0.35 -3.69 -22.05
CA ASN A 181 -0.53 -2.52 -22.90
C ASN A 181 -1.85 -1.79 -22.58
N THR A 182 -1.89 -1.09 -21.44
CA THR A 182 -2.99 -0.18 -21.12
C THR A 182 -2.49 1.07 -20.40
N LYS A 183 -3.09 2.20 -20.78
CA LYS A 183 -2.91 3.49 -20.08
C LYS A 183 -3.85 3.65 -18.89
N ARG A 184 -4.79 2.71 -18.69
CA ARG A 184 -5.82 2.79 -17.65
C ARG A 184 -5.44 1.95 -16.45
N ASP A 185 -5.34 2.59 -15.28
CA ASP A 185 -4.92 1.94 -14.03
C ASP A 185 -5.78 0.73 -13.65
N ILE A 186 -7.10 0.82 -13.84
CA ILE A 186 -8.03 -0.27 -13.51
C ILE A 186 -7.77 -1.52 -14.38
N GLU A 187 -7.52 -1.33 -15.67
CA GLU A 187 -7.21 -2.44 -16.58
C GLU A 187 -5.85 -3.05 -16.26
N PHE A 188 -4.89 -2.20 -15.91
CA PHE A 188 -3.58 -2.67 -15.47
C PHE A 188 -3.70 -3.56 -14.23
N VAL A 189 -4.45 -3.15 -13.22
CA VAL A 189 -4.67 -3.96 -11.99
C VAL A 189 -5.28 -5.31 -12.35
N ARG A 190 -6.35 -5.34 -13.15
CA ARG A 190 -7.03 -6.59 -13.55
C ARG A 190 -6.09 -7.56 -14.27
N GLU A 191 -5.34 -7.08 -15.27
CA GLU A 191 -4.43 -7.94 -16.02
C GLU A 191 -3.25 -8.40 -15.17
N ALA A 192 -2.68 -7.52 -14.34
CA ALA A 192 -1.60 -7.88 -13.43
C ALA A 192 -2.05 -8.94 -12.40
N GLU A 193 -3.26 -8.81 -11.84
CA GLU A 193 -3.85 -9.79 -10.92
C GLU A 193 -4.12 -11.12 -11.62
N ARG A 194 -4.68 -11.10 -12.84
CA ARG A 194 -4.90 -12.30 -13.65
C ARG A 194 -3.60 -13.05 -13.91
N ILE A 195 -2.54 -12.33 -14.28
CA ILE A 195 -1.20 -12.88 -14.49
C ILE A 195 -0.64 -13.44 -13.18
N ALA A 196 -0.72 -12.69 -12.07
CA ALA A 196 -0.23 -13.17 -10.78
C ALA A 196 -0.84 -14.54 -10.42
N ILE A 197 -2.17 -14.62 -10.50
CA ILE A 197 -2.94 -15.83 -10.18
C ILE A 197 -2.60 -16.97 -11.14
N SER A 198 -2.49 -16.72 -12.46
CA SER A 198 -2.20 -17.79 -13.43
C SER A 198 -0.82 -18.42 -13.25
N TYR A 199 0.13 -17.69 -12.66
CA TYR A 199 1.46 -18.20 -12.34
C TYR A 199 1.62 -18.68 -10.88
N GLY A 200 0.54 -18.64 -10.09
CA GLY A 200 0.51 -19.13 -8.70
C GLY A 200 1.07 -18.15 -7.67
N TYR A 201 1.06 -16.85 -7.98
CA TYR A 201 1.43 -15.78 -7.07
C TYR A 201 0.19 -15.05 -6.55
N ARG A 202 0.31 -14.48 -5.36
CA ARG A 202 -0.67 -13.50 -4.88
C ARG A 202 -0.39 -12.12 -5.47
N PRO A 203 -1.41 -11.37 -5.91
CA PRO A 203 -1.26 -9.97 -6.31
C PRO A 203 -0.40 -9.11 -5.36
N ILE A 204 -0.61 -9.23 -4.05
CA ILE A 204 0.14 -8.47 -3.04
C ILE A 204 1.65 -8.77 -3.09
N GLU A 205 2.04 -10.03 -3.35
CA GLU A 205 3.44 -10.44 -3.42
C GLU A 205 4.15 -9.73 -4.56
N LEU A 206 3.49 -9.54 -5.70
CA LEU A 206 4.07 -8.84 -6.84
C LEU A 206 4.25 -7.34 -6.56
N THR A 207 3.30 -6.71 -5.86
CA THR A 207 3.43 -5.29 -5.46
C THR A 207 4.65 -5.08 -4.57
N TRP A 208 4.76 -5.85 -3.49
CA TRP A 208 5.88 -5.70 -2.55
C TRP A 208 7.21 -6.13 -3.15
N THR A 209 7.21 -7.17 -3.99
CA THR A 209 8.39 -7.57 -4.75
C THR A 209 8.85 -6.43 -5.65
N ALA A 210 7.96 -5.79 -6.40
CA ALA A 210 8.31 -4.67 -7.28
C ALA A 210 8.93 -3.48 -6.52
N TRP A 211 8.40 -3.17 -5.34
CA TRP A 211 8.96 -2.12 -4.48
C TRP A 211 10.34 -2.46 -3.93
N LEU A 212 10.60 -3.71 -3.58
CA LEU A 212 11.88 -4.16 -3.01
C LEU A 212 12.95 -4.46 -4.08
N ALA A 213 12.55 -4.93 -5.26
CA ALA A 213 13.44 -5.28 -6.36
C ALA A 213 14.25 -4.11 -6.92
N GLN A 214 13.95 -2.88 -6.51
CA GLN A 214 14.70 -1.68 -6.86
C GLN A 214 16.04 -1.55 -6.11
N PHE A 215 16.26 -2.37 -5.09
CA PHE A 215 17.40 -2.26 -4.19
C PHE A 215 18.34 -3.45 -4.30
N GLY A 216 19.58 -3.26 -3.86
CA GLY A 216 20.54 -4.35 -3.66
C GLY A 216 20.21 -5.19 -2.42
N GLU A 217 20.83 -6.37 -2.33
CA GLU A 217 20.50 -7.41 -1.34
C GLU A 217 20.56 -6.92 0.12
N ASP A 218 21.58 -6.14 0.48
CA ASP A 218 21.72 -5.59 1.85
C ASP A 218 20.53 -4.70 2.24
N LYS A 219 20.06 -3.88 1.31
CA LYS A 219 18.91 -2.99 1.54
C LYS A 219 17.60 -3.77 1.57
N ILE A 220 17.45 -4.76 0.69
CA ILE A 220 16.28 -5.66 0.72
C ILE A 220 16.17 -6.30 2.09
N LYS A 221 17.26 -6.91 2.59
CA LYS A 221 17.29 -7.55 3.91
C LYS A 221 16.89 -6.57 5.02
N LYS A 222 17.53 -5.40 5.07
CA LYS A 222 17.21 -4.35 6.05
C LYS A 222 15.74 -3.94 6.01
N TYR A 223 15.18 -3.72 4.82
CA TYR A 223 13.78 -3.31 4.69
C TYR A 223 12.81 -4.45 5.02
N THR A 224 13.10 -5.69 4.64
CA THR A 224 12.26 -6.84 5.02
C THR A 224 12.23 -7.06 6.52
N GLU A 225 13.37 -6.93 7.21
CA GLU A 225 13.43 -7.01 8.68
C GLU A 225 12.57 -5.92 9.32
N LEU A 226 12.64 -4.70 8.81
CA LEU A 226 11.82 -3.57 9.28
C LEU A 226 10.32 -3.80 9.02
N LEU A 227 9.96 -4.32 7.84
CA LEU A 227 8.56 -4.64 7.50
C LEU A 227 7.99 -5.75 8.37
N LEU A 228 8.79 -6.73 8.76
CA LEU A 228 8.35 -7.82 9.64
C LEU A 228 8.13 -7.34 11.09
N GLN A 229 8.86 -6.33 11.54
CA GLN A 229 8.69 -5.73 12.87
C GLN A 229 7.34 -5.05 13.08
N PHE A 230 6.75 -4.49 12.02
CA PHE A 230 5.52 -3.71 12.09
C PHE A 230 4.36 -4.35 11.34
#